data_AF-A0A6G8TX14-F1
#
_entry.id   AF-A0A6G8TX14-F1
#
_cell.length_a   1.000
_cell.length_b   1.000
_cell.length_c   1.000
_cell.angle_alpha   90.00
_cell.angle_beta   90.00
_cell.angle_gamma   90.00
#
_symmetry.space_group_name_H-M   'P 1'
#
loop_
_entity.id
_entity.type
_entity.pdbx_description
1 polymer ?
#
loop_
_entity_poly.entity_id
_entity_poly.type
_entity_poly.pdbx_seq_one_letter_code
_entity_poly.pdbx_strand_id
1 'polypeptide(L)' 'MDYRAYIMSEDGHISGVHEFECADDEEAKAKAAQMLDGHDLEVWQRERRVAVLKRHTRQ' A
#
# COMPACT_ATOMS: atom_id res chain seq x y z
N MET A 1 -3.07 -14.56 6.97
CA MET A 1 -2.20 -13.60 6.26
C MET A 1 -3.03 -12.34 6.11
N ASP A 2 -2.93 -11.41 7.06
CA ASP A 2 -3.83 -10.24 7.13
C ASP A 2 -3.09 -9.02 6.58
N TYR A 3 -2.90 -8.96 5.26
CA TYR A 3 -2.30 -7.80 4.61
C TYR A 3 -3.35 -6.73 4.32
N ARG A 4 -2.98 -5.48 4.58
CA ARG A 4 -3.81 -4.30 4.39
C ARG A 4 -3.01 -3.24 3.65
N ALA A 5 -3.51 -2.80 2.50
CA ALA A 5 -3.03 -1.61 1.81
C ALA A 5 -3.87 -0.41 2.25
N TYR A 6 -3.23 0.58 2.88
CA TYR A 6 -3.84 1.86 3.16
C TYR A 6 -3.49 2.83 2.03
N ILE A 7 -4.51 3.32 1.34
CA ILE A 7 -4.38 4.27 0.25
C ILE A 7 -4.46 5.67 0.85
N MET A 8 -3.41 6.45 0.61
CA MET A 8 -3.27 7.81 1.10
C MET A 8 -3.60 8.80 -0.01
N SER A 9 -4.51 9.73 0.28
CA SER A 9 -4.82 10.88 -0.57
C SER A 9 -3.61 11.80 -0.70
N GLU A 10 -3.63 12.72 -1.68
CA GLU A 10 -2.60 13.76 -1.80
C GLU A 10 -2.49 14.67 -0.58
N ASP A 11 -3.57 14.81 0.19
CA ASP A 11 -3.61 15.54 1.47
C ASP A 11 -3.00 14.76 2.65
N GLY A 12 -2.52 13.52 2.44
CA GLY A 12 -1.96 12.69 3.51
C GLY A 12 -3.01 12.05 4.43
N HIS A 13 -4.27 12.01 4.00
CA HIS A 13 -5.34 11.30 4.69
C HIS A 13 -5.55 9.90 4.12
N ILE A 14 -6.04 8.97 4.92
CA ILE A 14 -6.42 7.63 4.44
C ILE A 14 -7.70 7.77 3.61
N SER A 15 -7.59 7.61 2.29
CA SER A 15 -8.73 7.56 1.37
C SER A 15 -9.42 6.19 1.37
N GLY A 16 -8.66 5.13 1.65
CA GLY A 16 -9.21 3.78 1.61
C GLY A 16 -8.30 2.75 2.24
N VAL A 17 -8.90 1.61 2.56
CA VAL A 17 -8.19 0.41 3.00
C VAL A 17 -8.60 -0.74 2.09
N HIS A 18 -7.61 -1.50 1.63
CA HIS A 18 -7.82 -2.71 0.86
C HIS A 18 -7.18 -3.89 1.60
N GLU A 19 -8.02 -4.80 2.09
CA GLU A 19 -7.56 -6.04 2.73
C GLU A 19 -7.37 -7.09 1.66
N PHE A 20 -6.21 -7.75 1.64
CA PHE A 20 -5.90 -8.78 0.66
C PHE A 20 -5.02 -9.87 1.25
N GLU A 21 -5.09 -11.06 0.66
CA GLU A 21 -4.23 -12.18 1.02
C GLU A 21 -3.07 -12.30 0.02
N CYS A 22 -1.87 -12.51 0.57
CA CYS A 22 -0.61 -12.71 -0.16
C CYS A 22 0.24 -13.73 0.61
N ALA A 23 0.98 -14.55 -0.11
CA ALA A 23 1.88 -15.53 0.50
C ALA A 23 3.07 -14.86 1.19
N ASP A 24 3.59 -13.79 0.57
CA ASP A 24 4.82 -13.12 1.01
C ASP A 24 4.75 -11.59 0.87
N ASP A 25 5.67 -10.92 1.55
CA ASP A 25 5.85 -9.47 1.51
C ASP A 25 6.14 -8.96 0.07
N GLU A 26 6.80 -9.77 -0.76
CA GLU A 26 7.08 -9.48 -2.18
C GLU A 26 5.80 -9.39 -3.02
N GLU A 27 4.92 -10.38 -2.91
CA GLU A 27 3.61 -10.36 -3.58
C GLU A 27 2.76 -9.18 -3.10
N ALA A 28 2.77 -8.91 -1.80
CA ALA A 28 2.03 -7.80 -1.23
C ALA A 28 2.49 -6.45 -1.80
N LYS A 29 3.80 -6.26 -1.94
CA LYS A 29 4.38 -5.09 -2.61
C LYS A 29 3.98 -5.02 -4.09
N ALA A 30 4.01 -6.13 -4.82
CA ALA A 30 3.65 -6.16 -6.23
C ALA A 30 2.17 -5.83 -6.48
N LYS A 31 1.25 -6.35 -5.66
CA LYS A 31 -0.18 -5.99 -5.72
C LYS A 31 -0.40 -4.53 -5.37
N ALA A 32 0.22 -4.05 -4.30
CA ALA A 32 0.11 -2.67 -3.88
C ALA A 32 0.72 -1.68 -4.90
N ALA A 33 1.79 -2.07 -5.59
CA ALA A 33 2.39 -1.27 -6.66
C ALA A 33 1.45 -1.10 -7.86
N GLN A 34 0.61 -2.10 -8.17
CA GLN A 34 -0.42 -1.97 -9.20
C GLN A 34 -1.56 -1.03 -8.78
N MET A 35 -1.76 -0.83 -7.48
CA MET A 35 -2.73 0.13 -6.93
C MET A 35 -2.17 1.54 -6.77
N LEU A 36 -0.86 1.71 -6.99
CA LEU A 36 -0.14 2.97 -6.88
C LEU A 36 -0.37 3.87 -8.11
N ASP A 37 -1.64 4.12 -8.44
CA ASP A 37 -2.02 5.02 -9.54
C ASP A 37 -2.13 6.45 -8.99
N GLY A 38 -0.99 7.13 -8.86
CA GLY A 38 -0.95 8.55 -8.48
C GLY A 38 -1.16 8.89 -7.00
N HIS A 39 -1.33 7.88 -6.14
CA HIS A 39 -1.51 8.02 -4.70
C HIS A 39 -0.37 7.37 -3.91
N ASP A 40 -0.13 7.81 -2.67
CA ASP A 40 0.77 7.11 -1.75
C ASP A 40 0.03 5.91 -1.14
N LEU A 41 0.74 4.81 -0.86
CA LEU A 41 0.13 3.59 -0.34
C LEU A 41 1.04 2.91 0.69
N GLU A 42 0.49 2.56 1.84
CA GLU A 42 1.20 1.82 2.88
C GLU A 42 0.69 0.39 3.01
N VAL A 43 1.59 -0.58 2.91
CA VAL A 43 1.29 -2.00 3.09
C VAL A 43 1.62 -2.40 4.52
N TRP A 44 0.63 -2.94 5.23
CA TRP A 44 0.73 -3.40 6.60
C TRP A 44 0.31 -4.86 6.69
N GLN A 45 0.95 -5.61 7.58
CA GLN A 45 0.58 -6.94 8.00
C GLN A 45 0.28 -6.87 9.49
N ARG A 46 -1.00 -6.78 9.86
CA ARG A 46 -1.45 -6.52 11.24
C ARG A 46 -0.81 -5.25 11.82
N GLU A 47 0.12 -5.38 12.75
CA GLU A 47 0.88 -4.30 13.40
C GLU A 47 2.23 -4.01 12.73
N ARG A 48 2.67 -4.84 11.79
CA ARG A 48 3.95 -4.71 11.09
C ARG A 48 3.77 -3.94 9.78
N ARG A 49 4.44 -2.80 9.64
CA ARG A 49 4.52 -2.11 8.35
C ARG A 49 5.49 -2.85 7.42
N VAL A 50 4.97 -3.33 6.30
CA VAL A 50 5.71 -4.16 5.33
C VAL A 50 6.42 -3.28 4.31
N ALA A 51 5.72 -2.31 3.75
CA ALA A 51 6.27 -1.40 2.74
C ALA A 51 5.50 -0.07 2.72
N VAL A 52 6.18 0.97 2.28
CA VAL A 52 5.57 2.27 1.95
C VAL A 52 5.90 2.54 0.50
N LEU A 53 4.88 2.55 -0.34
CA LEU A 53 4.98 2.88 -1.74
C LEU A 53 4.59 4.34 -1.87
N LYS A 54 5.55 5.18 -2.23
CA LYS A 54 5.26 6.58 -2.51
C LYS A 54 5.00 6.77 -3.99
N ARG A 55 4.07 7.63 -4.37
CA ARG A 55 3.95 8.00 -5.77
C ARG A 55 5.29 8.57 -6.21
N HIS A 56 5.83 8.05 -7.30
CA HIS A 56 6.96 8.70 -7.95
C HIS A 56 6.42 9.95 -8.64
N THR A 57 6.44 11.08 -7.94
CA THR A 57 6.35 12.38 -8.59
C THR A 57 7.57 12.46 -9.50
N ARG A 58 7.39 12.25 -10.81
CA ARG A 58 8.34 12.76 -11.79
C ARG A 58 8.40 14.28 -11.55
N GLN A 59 9.46 14.74 -10.90
CA GLN A 59 9.89 16.13 -11.00
C GLN A 59 10.44 16.38 -12.39
#